data_AF-A0A7W0YAL6-F1
#
_entry.id   AF-A0A7W0YAL6-F1
#
_cell.length_a   1.000
_cell.length_b   1.000
_cell.length_c   1.000
_cell.angle_alpha   90.00
_cell.angle_beta   90.00
_cell.angle_gamma   90.00
#
_symmetry.space_group_name_H-M   'P 1'
#
loop_
_entity.id
_entity.type
_entity.pdbx_description
1 polymer ?
#
loop_
_entity_poly.entity_id
_entity_poly.type
_entity_poly.pdbx_seq_one_letter_code
_entity_poly.pdbx_strand_id
1 'polypeptide(L)'
;MDVPRPDVARKKKKRRLIIGAASLLGLILITAAISRLKPAAMNVDRAAVWVDTVKRGPMLRQVRGLGTLVPEDIRWIATSKEGRVEKIIVRPGARVQPDTIILELSSPDLQQLALDAASAATTAEAELTTLKATLQRELLSQESTTAQVHSEYLQAKMEAETNDNLKKNGLIAELEYKTSIIKRDELQNRDEIENKRLVFARDSIDPQLAAKQATVNQLIAAAKLKARDVEALHVKAGMEGVLQQLPVEVGQRVTPGTNLARVADPKKLKAQIKIA
;
A
#
# COMPACT_ATOMS: atom_id res chain seq x y z
N MET A 1 56.14 103.73 53.48
CA MET A 1 57.07 104.31 52.49
C MET A 1 57.17 103.37 51.31
N ASP A 2 56.87 103.93 50.15
CA ASP A 2 56.92 103.32 48.83
C ASP A 2 58.36 103.40 48.30
N VAL A 3 58.88 102.33 47.71
CA VAL A 3 60.13 102.34 46.94
C VAL A 3 59.88 101.60 45.64
N PRO A 4 59.58 102.30 44.53
CA PRO A 4 59.40 101.66 43.25
C PRO A 4 60.76 101.17 42.74
N ARG A 5 60.88 99.87 42.45
CA ARG A 5 62.05 99.29 41.77
C ARG A 5 61.78 99.17 40.26
N PRO A 6 62.26 100.10 39.42
CA PRO A 6 62.01 100.11 37.96
C PRO A 6 62.82 99.05 37.16
N ASP A 7 63.68 98.26 37.80
CA ASP A 7 64.59 97.33 37.10
C ASP A 7 64.00 95.95 36.76
N VAL A 8 62.82 95.62 37.30
CA VAL A 8 62.17 94.31 37.04
C VAL A 8 61.48 94.28 35.67
N ALA A 9 61.03 95.43 35.16
CA ALA A 9 60.31 95.53 33.89
C ALA A 9 61.23 95.30 32.67
N ARG A 10 62.47 95.81 32.69
CA ARG A 10 63.47 95.60 31.62
C ARG A 10 64.00 94.16 31.59
N LYS A 11 64.25 93.55 32.76
CA LYS A 11 64.63 92.12 32.85
C LYS A 11 63.50 91.18 32.40
N LYS A 12 62.23 91.48 32.72
CA LYS A 12 61.07 90.72 32.22
C LYS A 12 60.88 90.84 30.70
N LYS A 13 61.07 92.04 30.10
CA LYS A 13 61.02 92.21 28.63
C LYS A 13 62.14 91.45 27.91
N LYS A 14 63.41 91.54 28.37
CA LYS A 14 64.52 90.73 27.80
C LYS A 14 64.28 89.24 27.94
N ARG A 15 63.80 88.76 29.10
CA ARG A 15 63.48 87.34 29.31
C ARG A 15 62.33 86.86 28.41
N ARG A 16 61.27 87.67 28.19
CA ARG A 16 60.20 87.34 27.23
C ARG A 16 60.70 87.34 25.78
N LEU A 17 61.62 88.22 25.42
CA LEU A 17 62.19 88.28 24.07
C LEU A 17 63.12 87.09 23.79
N ILE A 18 63.91 86.67 24.79
CA ILE A 18 64.75 85.46 24.73
C ILE A 18 63.88 84.20 24.68
N ILE A 19 62.84 84.10 25.52
CA ILE A 19 61.90 82.97 25.48
C ILE A 19 61.15 82.95 24.14
N GLY A 20 60.73 84.11 23.62
CA GLY A 20 60.07 84.23 22.32
C GLY A 20 60.98 83.84 21.16
N ALA A 21 62.25 84.27 21.18
CA ALA A 21 63.24 83.88 20.20
C ALA A 21 63.56 82.39 20.29
N ALA A 22 63.71 81.83 21.50
CA ALA A 22 63.95 80.41 21.72
C ALA A 22 62.75 79.54 21.30
N SER A 23 61.51 80.00 21.56
CA SER A 23 60.30 79.32 21.09
C SER A 23 60.19 79.37 19.58
N LEU A 24 60.55 80.49 18.94
CA LEU A 24 60.53 80.62 17.49
C LEU A 24 61.59 79.72 16.84
N LEU A 25 62.80 79.68 17.40
CA LEU A 25 63.88 78.79 16.96
C LEU A 25 63.50 77.31 17.16
N GLY A 26 62.87 76.99 18.29
CA GLY A 26 62.34 75.66 18.57
C GLY A 26 61.25 75.26 17.59
N LEU A 27 60.32 76.17 17.28
CA LEU A 27 59.25 75.91 16.30
C LEU A 27 59.81 75.68 14.89
N ILE A 28 60.80 76.49 14.47
CA ILE A 28 61.47 76.32 13.17
C ILE A 28 62.20 74.97 13.11
N LEU A 29 62.92 74.59 14.17
CA LEU A 29 63.61 73.30 14.24
C LEU A 29 62.64 72.11 14.23
N ILE A 30 61.52 72.20 14.95
CA ILE A 30 60.49 71.15 14.94
C ILE A 30 59.84 71.04 13.56
N THR A 31 59.52 72.16 12.92
CA THR A 31 58.90 72.17 11.59
C THR A 31 59.85 71.58 10.54
N ALA A 32 61.14 71.93 10.61
CA ALA A 32 62.16 71.36 9.74
C ALA A 32 62.41 69.86 10.01
N ALA A 33 62.31 69.43 11.27
CA ALA A 33 62.41 68.02 11.64
C ALA A 33 61.23 67.22 11.11
N ILE A 34 59.99 67.70 11.27
CA ILE A 34 58.77 67.05 10.78
C ILE A 34 58.76 66.97 9.25
N SER A 35 59.18 68.04 8.56
CA SER A 35 59.31 68.02 7.09
C SER A 35 60.34 67.01 6.57
N ARG A 36 61.27 66.55 7.41
CA ARG A 36 62.27 65.53 7.06
C ARG A 36 61.88 64.12 7.50
N LEU A 37 60.74 63.93 8.17
CA LEU A 37 60.23 62.58 8.43
C LEU A 37 59.72 61.98 7.11
N LYS A 38 60.41 60.94 6.65
CA LYS A 38 60.02 60.18 5.46
C LYS A 38 58.66 59.52 5.68
N PRO A 39 57.79 59.43 4.64
CA PRO A 39 56.46 58.82 4.75
C PRO A 39 56.54 57.38 5.29
N ALA A 40 55.68 57.04 6.25
CA ALA A 40 55.67 55.74 6.94
C ALA A 40 55.08 54.57 6.10
N ALA A 41 54.85 54.77 4.81
CA ALA A 41 54.46 53.69 3.91
C ALA A 41 55.72 52.98 3.39
N MET A 42 55.76 51.65 3.52
CA MET A 42 56.80 50.84 2.90
C MET A 42 56.74 51.04 1.37
N ASN A 43 57.70 51.78 0.83
CA ASN A 43 57.82 51.97 -0.61
C ASN A 43 58.50 50.74 -1.20
N VAL A 44 57.80 50.02 -2.07
CA VAL A 44 58.34 48.89 -2.82
C VAL A 44 58.65 49.38 -4.24
N ASP A 45 59.79 48.95 -4.78
CA ASP A 45 60.22 49.28 -6.15
C ASP A 45 59.15 48.81 -7.16
N ARG A 46 58.78 49.67 -8.12
CA ARG A 46 57.78 49.34 -9.15
C ARG A 46 58.24 48.18 -10.03
N ALA A 47 59.54 48.04 -10.27
CA ALA A 47 60.09 46.90 -11.01
C ALA A 47 59.99 45.58 -10.22
N ALA A 48 59.83 45.66 -8.89
CA ALA A 48 59.68 44.49 -8.03
C ALA A 48 58.22 44.01 -7.89
N VAL A 49 57.24 44.70 -8.49
CA VAL A 49 55.81 44.34 -8.37
C VAL A 49 55.19 44.16 -9.76
N TRP A 50 54.69 42.95 -10.01
CA TRP A 50 53.82 42.68 -11.15
C TRP A 50 52.40 43.16 -10.87
N VAL A 51 51.92 44.07 -11.71
CA VAL A 51 50.57 44.63 -11.59
C VAL A 51 49.82 44.35 -12.88
N ASP A 52 48.64 43.74 -12.75
CA ASP A 52 47.74 43.46 -13.85
C ASP A 52 46.35 44.06 -13.55
N THR A 53 45.53 44.27 -14.59
CA THR A 53 44.22 44.91 -14.50
C THR A 53 43.15 43.86 -14.19
N VAL A 54 42.43 44.03 -13.07
CA VAL A 54 41.32 43.14 -12.72
C VAL A 54 40.20 43.24 -13.77
N LYS A 55 39.78 42.09 -14.32
CA LYS A 55 38.67 41.98 -15.28
C LYS A 55 37.48 41.33 -14.60
N ARG A 56 36.28 41.90 -14.76
CA ARG A 56 35.04 41.25 -14.34
C ARG A 56 34.64 40.22 -15.41
N GLY A 57 34.37 38.99 -14.98
CA GLY A 57 33.94 37.90 -15.82
C GLY A 57 33.53 36.68 -14.99
N PRO A 58 32.93 35.64 -15.61
CA PRO A 58 32.57 34.42 -14.91
C PRO A 58 33.83 33.71 -14.39
N MET A 59 33.94 33.55 -13.07
CA MET A 59 35.00 32.77 -12.43
C MET A 59 34.52 31.33 -12.24
N LEU A 60 34.97 30.41 -13.09
CA LEU A 60 34.62 29.00 -13.01
C LEU A 60 35.35 28.34 -11.83
N ARG A 61 34.61 28.00 -10.76
CA ARG A 61 35.14 27.18 -9.66
C ARG A 61 34.85 25.71 -9.95
N GLN A 62 35.80 25.03 -10.58
CA GLN A 62 35.74 23.59 -10.80
C GLN A 62 36.21 22.85 -9.54
N VAL A 63 35.32 22.04 -8.95
CA VAL A 63 35.67 21.16 -7.82
C VAL A 63 35.66 19.73 -8.34
N ARG A 64 36.79 19.03 -8.17
CA ARG A 64 36.91 17.61 -8.54
C ARG A 64 36.61 16.77 -7.31
N GLY A 65 35.68 15.83 -7.43
CA GLY A 65 35.33 14.86 -6.40
C GLY A 65 35.36 13.45 -6.97
N LEU A 66 35.74 12.48 -6.15
CA LEU A 66 35.62 11.06 -6.50
C LEU A 66 34.14 10.66 -6.40
N GLY A 67 33.67 9.85 -7.34
CA GLY A 67 32.29 9.36 -7.35
C GLY A 67 32.17 7.93 -7.83
N THR A 68 31.05 7.31 -7.51
CA THR A 68 30.71 5.94 -7.93
C THR A 68 29.38 5.92 -8.67
N LEU A 69 29.27 5.06 -9.67
CA LEU A 69 27.99 4.81 -10.36
C LEU A 69 27.16 3.84 -9.52
N VAL A 70 25.95 4.27 -9.15
CA VAL A 70 24.98 3.48 -8.37
C VAL A 70 23.70 3.36 -9.19
N PRO A 71 23.05 2.18 -9.21
CA PRO A 71 21.75 2.04 -9.86
C PRO A 71 20.72 3.02 -9.33
N GLU A 72 19.90 3.54 -10.24
CA GLU A 72 18.79 4.41 -9.89
C GLU A 72 17.64 3.61 -9.27
N ASP A 73 17.28 2.49 -9.92
CA ASP A 73 16.19 1.61 -9.51
C ASP A 73 16.73 0.41 -8.70
N ILE A 74 16.49 0.43 -7.38
CA ILE A 74 16.83 -0.65 -6.45
C ILE A 74 15.56 -1.12 -5.77
N ARG A 75 15.28 -2.42 -5.84
CA ARG A 75 14.15 -3.05 -5.15
C ARG A 75 14.63 -4.08 -4.15
N TRP A 76 14.17 -3.92 -2.91
CA TRP A 76 14.25 -4.95 -1.89
C TRP A 76 13.05 -5.86 -1.98
N ILE A 77 13.30 -7.16 -2.03
CA ILE A 77 12.27 -8.19 -2.04
C ILE A 77 12.21 -8.75 -0.63
N ALA A 78 11.08 -8.50 0.04
CA ALA A 78 10.81 -9.02 1.36
C ALA A 78 9.86 -10.21 1.29
N THR A 79 9.96 -11.13 2.25
CA THR A 79 8.98 -12.20 2.37
C THR A 79 7.66 -11.66 2.91
N SER A 80 6.53 -12.09 2.32
CA SER A 80 5.19 -11.77 2.84
C SER A 80 4.72 -12.77 3.90
N LYS A 81 5.32 -13.96 3.94
CA LYS A 81 4.90 -15.08 4.79
C LYS A 81 6.08 -15.65 5.55
N GLU A 82 5.79 -16.31 6.65
CA GLU A 82 6.79 -17.02 7.43
C GLU A 82 7.15 -18.34 6.75
N GLY A 83 8.44 -18.66 6.74
CA GLY A 83 8.92 -19.93 6.18
C GLY A 83 10.39 -20.19 6.49
N ARG A 84 10.84 -21.39 6.18
CA ARG A 84 12.26 -21.77 6.19
C ARG A 84 12.80 -21.74 4.78
N VAL A 85 13.99 -21.18 4.56
CA VAL A 85 14.66 -21.22 3.26
C VAL A 85 15.01 -22.68 2.95
N GLU A 86 14.36 -23.27 1.94
CA GLU A 86 14.61 -24.64 1.53
C GLU A 86 15.70 -24.70 0.47
N LYS A 87 15.63 -23.79 -0.52
CA LYS A 87 16.57 -23.79 -1.63
C LYS A 87 16.81 -22.38 -2.17
N ILE A 88 18.07 -22.09 -2.50
CA ILE A 88 18.47 -20.89 -3.24
C ILE A 88 18.74 -21.32 -4.69
N ILE A 89 17.93 -20.82 -5.62
CA ILE A 89 18.03 -21.16 -7.04
C ILE A 89 19.03 -20.24 -7.73
N VAL A 90 18.98 -18.94 -7.41
CA VAL A 90 19.79 -17.91 -8.07
C VAL A 90 20.75 -17.28 -7.06
N ARG A 91 22.03 -17.18 -7.43
CA ARG A 91 23.06 -16.53 -6.64
C ARG A 91 23.28 -15.08 -7.06
N PRO A 92 23.77 -14.21 -6.15
CA PRO A 92 24.14 -12.83 -6.50
C PRO A 92 25.09 -12.77 -7.71
N GLY A 93 24.88 -11.77 -8.58
CA GLY A 93 25.59 -11.58 -9.85
C GLY A 93 24.85 -12.09 -11.08
N ALA A 94 23.83 -12.95 -10.91
CA ALA A 94 23.01 -13.43 -12.01
C ALA A 94 21.98 -12.39 -12.48
N ARG A 95 21.67 -12.41 -13.79
CA ARG A 95 20.56 -11.64 -14.38
C ARG A 95 19.24 -12.35 -14.10
N VAL A 96 18.23 -11.58 -13.70
CA VAL A 96 16.88 -12.08 -13.37
C VAL A 96 15.83 -11.32 -14.18
N GLN A 97 14.75 -12.01 -14.53
CA GLN A 97 13.53 -11.43 -15.08
C GLN A 97 12.47 -11.32 -13.97
N PRO A 98 11.37 -10.56 -14.16
CA PRO A 98 10.34 -10.38 -13.14
C PRO A 98 9.78 -11.68 -12.56
N ASP A 99 9.62 -12.71 -13.39
CA ASP A 99 9.08 -14.02 -12.99
C ASP A 99 10.13 -15.03 -12.53
N THR A 100 11.43 -14.68 -12.55
CA THR A 100 12.50 -15.57 -12.12
C THR A 100 12.41 -15.82 -10.61
N ILE A 101 12.32 -17.09 -10.21
CA ILE A 101 12.33 -17.52 -8.81
C ILE A 101 13.77 -17.46 -8.30
N ILE A 102 13.99 -16.71 -7.23
CA ILE A 102 15.30 -16.52 -6.61
C ILE A 102 15.56 -17.62 -5.58
N LEU A 103 14.57 -17.88 -4.73
CA LEU A 103 14.63 -18.88 -3.68
C LEU A 103 13.23 -19.44 -3.36
N GLU A 104 13.23 -20.61 -2.73
CA GLU A 104 12.04 -21.32 -2.30
C GLU A 104 12.01 -21.38 -0.77
N LEU A 105 10.87 -20.97 -0.21
CA LEU A 105 10.56 -21.12 1.20
C LEU A 105 9.67 -22.33 1.40
N SER A 106 9.84 -23.00 2.53
CA SER A 106 9.00 -24.11 2.97
C SER A 106 8.29 -23.74 4.26
N SER A 107 6.98 -24.00 4.31
CA SER A 107 6.15 -23.77 5.48
C SER A 107 5.07 -24.85 5.54
N PRO A 108 5.29 -25.94 6.31
CA PRO A 108 4.33 -27.01 6.46
C PRO A 108 2.97 -26.51 6.95
N ASP A 109 2.97 -25.55 7.88
CA ASP A 109 1.75 -24.96 8.45
C ASP A 109 0.92 -24.25 7.37
N LEU A 110 1.55 -23.50 6.46
CA LEU A 110 0.84 -22.83 5.37
C LEU A 110 0.31 -23.81 4.32
N GLN A 111 1.06 -24.87 4.03
CA GLN A 111 0.61 -25.92 3.12
C GLN A 111 -0.59 -26.65 3.69
N GLN A 112 -0.58 -26.97 4.98
CA GLN A 112 -1.71 -27.58 5.68
C GLN A 112 -2.94 -26.66 5.64
N LEU A 113 -2.78 -25.37 5.98
CA LEU A 113 -3.89 -24.40 5.92
C LEU A 113 -4.48 -24.23 4.52
N ALA A 114 -3.66 -24.33 3.47
CA ALA A 114 -4.14 -24.29 2.09
C ALA A 114 -4.92 -25.55 1.71
N LEU A 115 -4.44 -26.72 2.12
CA LEU A 115 -5.13 -28.00 1.91
C LEU A 115 -6.47 -28.05 2.66
N ASP A 116 -6.50 -27.59 3.90
CA ASP A 116 -7.72 -27.53 4.71
C ASP A 116 -8.76 -26.59 4.07
N ALA A 117 -8.33 -25.42 3.58
CA ALA A 117 -9.21 -24.48 2.90
C ALA A 117 -9.76 -25.04 1.57
N ALA A 118 -8.91 -25.72 0.79
CA ALA A 118 -9.35 -26.39 -0.45
C ALA A 118 -10.35 -27.52 -0.17
N SER A 119 -10.10 -28.30 0.89
CA SER A 119 -11.00 -29.37 1.33
C SER A 119 -12.33 -28.79 1.78
N ALA A 120 -12.33 -27.70 2.56
CA ALA A 120 -13.55 -27.01 2.98
C ALA A 120 -14.39 -26.49 1.79
N ALA A 121 -13.75 -25.93 0.76
CA ALA A 121 -14.43 -25.52 -0.46
C ALA A 121 -15.08 -26.71 -1.18
N THR A 122 -14.35 -27.81 -1.32
CA THR A 122 -14.84 -29.05 -1.96
C THR A 122 -16.02 -29.64 -1.20
N THR A 123 -15.94 -29.69 0.13
CA THR A 123 -17.05 -30.14 0.99
C THR A 123 -18.28 -29.25 0.81
N ALA A 124 -18.11 -27.93 0.76
CA ALA A 124 -19.22 -27.01 0.56
C ALA A 124 -19.89 -27.17 -0.82
N GLU A 125 -19.12 -27.45 -1.88
CA GLU A 125 -19.66 -27.79 -3.20
C GLU A 125 -20.49 -29.09 -3.15
N ALA A 126 -19.96 -30.13 -2.48
CA ALA A 126 -20.69 -31.38 -2.29
C ALA A 126 -21.99 -31.19 -1.50
N GLU A 127 -21.98 -30.35 -0.45
CA GLU A 127 -23.18 -29.99 0.29
C GLU A 127 -24.19 -29.24 -0.57
N LEU A 128 -23.76 -28.35 -1.46
CA LEU A 128 -24.64 -27.64 -2.39
C LEU A 128 -25.32 -28.60 -3.36
N THR A 129 -24.57 -29.55 -3.93
CA THR A 129 -25.15 -30.58 -4.82
C THR A 129 -26.15 -31.46 -4.08
N THR A 130 -25.84 -31.84 -2.83
CA THR A 130 -26.73 -32.62 -1.96
C THR A 130 -28.00 -31.83 -1.61
N LEU A 131 -27.86 -30.54 -1.29
CA LEU A 131 -28.98 -29.65 -1.03
C LEU A 131 -29.90 -29.53 -2.25
N LYS A 132 -29.32 -29.32 -3.44
CA LYS A 132 -30.08 -29.26 -4.70
C LYS A 132 -30.88 -30.54 -4.95
N ALA A 133 -30.26 -31.71 -4.77
CA ALA A 133 -30.95 -32.99 -4.90
C ALA A 133 -32.07 -33.16 -3.86
N THR A 134 -31.87 -32.64 -2.65
CA THR A 134 -32.86 -32.72 -1.57
C THR A 134 -34.07 -31.83 -1.84
N LEU A 135 -33.84 -30.57 -2.23
CA LEU A 135 -34.90 -29.64 -2.63
C LEU A 135 -35.69 -30.16 -3.83
N GLN A 136 -35.02 -30.79 -4.81
CA GLN A 136 -35.70 -31.40 -5.95
C GLN A 136 -36.61 -32.57 -5.52
N ARG A 137 -36.16 -33.42 -4.60
CA ARG A 137 -37.00 -34.53 -4.07
C ARG A 137 -38.20 -33.99 -3.29
N GLU A 138 -38.00 -32.96 -2.49
CA GLU A 138 -39.07 -32.31 -1.72
C GLU A 138 -40.11 -31.67 -2.65
N LEU A 139 -39.65 -30.97 -3.70
CA LEU A 139 -40.53 -30.41 -4.72
C LEU A 139 -41.36 -31.50 -5.42
N LEU A 140 -40.74 -32.60 -5.86
CA LEU A 140 -41.46 -33.70 -6.50
C LEU A 140 -42.49 -34.35 -5.56
N SER A 141 -42.17 -34.47 -4.27
CA SER A 141 -43.11 -34.97 -3.26
C SER A 141 -44.31 -34.03 -3.08
N GLN A 142 -44.07 -32.71 -3.06
CA GLN A 142 -45.12 -31.69 -2.99
C GLN A 142 -45.97 -31.68 -4.27
N GLU A 143 -45.36 -31.86 -5.45
CA GLU A 143 -46.07 -32.00 -6.72
C GLU A 143 -46.97 -33.23 -6.74
N SER A 144 -46.47 -34.39 -6.28
CA SER A 144 -47.26 -35.62 -6.18
C SER A 144 -48.46 -35.45 -5.24
N THR A 145 -48.26 -34.77 -4.10
CA THR A 145 -49.34 -34.50 -3.14
C THR A 145 -50.38 -33.55 -3.72
N THR A 146 -49.94 -32.50 -4.40
CA THR A 146 -50.84 -31.53 -5.07
C THR A 146 -51.63 -32.21 -6.18
N ALA A 147 -51.00 -33.04 -7.01
CA ALA A 147 -51.67 -33.78 -8.08
C ALA A 147 -52.72 -34.78 -7.54
N GLN A 148 -52.43 -35.43 -6.40
CA GLN A 148 -53.37 -36.32 -5.74
C GLN A 148 -54.61 -35.56 -5.25
N VAL A 149 -54.42 -34.46 -4.51
CA VAL A 149 -55.53 -33.61 -4.02
C VAL A 149 -56.33 -33.01 -5.18
N HIS A 150 -55.65 -32.58 -6.24
CA HIS A 150 -56.30 -32.06 -7.44
C HIS A 150 -57.19 -33.12 -8.10
N SER A 151 -56.70 -34.35 -8.20
CA SER A 151 -57.48 -35.47 -8.74
C SER A 151 -58.70 -35.80 -7.89
N GLU A 152 -58.55 -35.79 -6.56
CA GLU A 152 -59.66 -35.97 -5.61
C GLU A 152 -60.71 -34.86 -5.73
N TYR A 153 -60.28 -33.60 -5.86
CA TYR A 153 -61.16 -32.46 -6.12
C TYR A 153 -61.95 -32.62 -7.42
N LEU A 154 -61.28 -32.99 -8.52
CA LEU A 154 -61.95 -33.21 -9.81
C LEU A 154 -62.99 -34.33 -9.73
N GLN A 155 -62.70 -35.42 -9.01
CA GLN A 155 -63.65 -36.50 -8.78
C GLN A 155 -64.87 -36.00 -7.98
N ALA A 156 -64.65 -35.32 -6.85
CA ALA A 156 -65.73 -34.77 -6.03
C ALA A 156 -66.55 -33.70 -6.77
N LYS A 157 -65.93 -32.93 -7.66
CA LYS A 157 -66.61 -31.98 -8.54
C LYS A 157 -67.54 -32.68 -9.52
N MET A 158 -67.06 -33.72 -10.21
CA MET A 158 -67.89 -34.53 -11.12
C MET A 158 -69.05 -35.22 -10.38
N GLU A 159 -68.80 -35.75 -9.17
CA GLU A 159 -69.84 -36.32 -8.30
C GLU A 159 -70.91 -35.28 -7.95
N ALA A 160 -70.49 -34.09 -7.51
CA ALA A 160 -71.41 -33.01 -7.14
C ALA A 160 -72.24 -32.51 -8.34
N GLU A 161 -71.62 -32.37 -9.53
CA GLU A 161 -72.31 -31.99 -10.77
C GLU A 161 -73.32 -33.06 -11.21
N THR A 162 -72.97 -34.34 -11.07
CA THR A 162 -73.90 -35.45 -11.36
C THR A 162 -75.07 -35.46 -10.39
N ASN A 163 -74.81 -35.30 -9.10
CA ASN A 163 -75.84 -35.24 -8.06
C ASN A 163 -76.75 -34.02 -8.18
N ASP A 164 -76.24 -32.88 -8.66
CA ASP A 164 -77.07 -31.71 -8.96
C ASP A 164 -78.11 -32.02 -10.05
N ASN A 165 -77.69 -32.70 -11.12
CA ASN A 165 -78.60 -33.13 -12.18
C ASN A 165 -79.63 -34.16 -11.69
N LEU A 166 -79.21 -35.13 -10.86
CA LEU A 166 -80.13 -36.14 -10.32
C LEU A 166 -81.14 -35.53 -9.32
N LYS A 167 -80.71 -34.55 -8.51
CA LYS A 167 -81.59 -33.83 -7.59
C LYS A 167 -82.67 -33.04 -8.31
N LYS A 168 -82.33 -32.37 -9.42
CA LYS A 168 -83.30 -31.67 -10.29
C LYS A 168 -84.40 -32.61 -10.80
N ASN A 169 -84.06 -33.89 -10.98
CA ASN A 169 -84.99 -34.94 -11.41
C ASN A 169 -85.67 -35.68 -10.23
N GLY A 170 -85.42 -35.30 -8.98
CA GLY A 170 -86.00 -35.92 -7.79
C GLY A 170 -85.46 -37.33 -7.45
N LEU A 171 -84.28 -37.68 -7.97
CA LEU A 171 -83.73 -39.05 -7.92
C LEU A 171 -82.77 -39.32 -6.74
N ILE A 172 -82.43 -38.31 -5.92
CA ILE A 172 -81.52 -38.47 -4.76
C ILE A 172 -82.02 -37.73 -3.52
N ALA A 173 -81.53 -38.12 -2.34
CA ALA A 173 -81.87 -37.46 -1.08
C ALA A 173 -81.18 -36.09 -0.95
N GLU A 174 -81.83 -35.13 -0.27
CA GLU A 174 -81.26 -33.79 -0.04
C GLU A 174 -79.95 -33.84 0.76
N LEU A 175 -79.85 -34.78 1.71
CA LEU A 175 -78.66 -34.98 2.53
C LEU A 175 -77.45 -35.43 1.70
N GLU A 176 -77.64 -36.34 0.75
CA GLU A 176 -76.57 -36.83 -0.14
C GLU A 176 -76.07 -35.71 -1.05
N TYR A 177 -76.99 -34.92 -1.61
CA TYR A 177 -76.64 -33.73 -2.39
C TYR A 177 -75.80 -32.74 -1.56
N LYS A 178 -76.27 -32.36 -0.37
CA LYS A 178 -75.54 -31.41 0.50
C LYS A 178 -74.17 -31.93 0.89
N THR A 179 -74.06 -33.23 1.20
CA THR A 179 -72.77 -33.87 1.50
C THR A 179 -71.80 -33.79 0.33
N SER A 180 -72.27 -34.04 -0.91
CA SER A 180 -71.41 -33.94 -2.10
C SER A 180 -70.90 -32.52 -2.38
N ILE A 181 -71.73 -31.50 -2.14
CA ILE A 181 -71.33 -30.09 -2.25
C ILE A 181 -70.28 -29.72 -1.21
N ILE A 182 -70.50 -30.11 0.06
CA ILE A 182 -69.53 -29.85 1.15
C ILE A 182 -68.19 -30.52 0.85
N LYS A 183 -68.19 -31.78 0.40
CA LYS A 183 -66.98 -32.52 0.02
C LYS A 183 -66.22 -31.85 -1.13
N ARG A 184 -66.93 -31.37 -2.16
CA ARG A 184 -66.34 -30.60 -3.26
C ARG A 184 -65.68 -29.32 -2.75
N ASP A 185 -66.38 -28.54 -1.91
CA ASP A 185 -65.89 -27.25 -1.42
C ASP A 185 -64.70 -27.43 -0.47
N GLU A 186 -64.69 -28.47 0.35
CA GLU A 186 -63.55 -28.86 1.19
C GLU A 186 -62.31 -29.17 0.32
N LEU A 187 -62.47 -30.04 -0.68
CA LEU A 187 -61.38 -30.43 -1.57
C LEU A 187 -60.91 -29.29 -2.46
N GLN A 188 -61.79 -28.37 -2.86
CA GLN A 188 -61.41 -27.16 -3.57
C GLN A 188 -60.49 -26.28 -2.73
N ASN A 189 -60.89 -26.00 -1.48
CA ASN A 189 -60.07 -25.21 -0.57
C ASN A 189 -58.71 -25.88 -0.33
N ARG A 190 -58.69 -27.22 -0.23
CA ARG A 190 -57.45 -27.99 -0.07
C ARG A 190 -56.55 -27.92 -1.30
N ASP A 191 -57.11 -28.06 -2.50
CA ASP A 191 -56.37 -27.95 -3.78
C ASP A 191 -55.73 -26.56 -3.92
N GLU A 192 -56.49 -25.50 -3.62
CA GLU A 192 -55.97 -24.12 -3.64
C GLU A 192 -54.83 -23.90 -2.65
N ILE A 193 -54.91 -24.49 -1.45
CA ILE A 193 -53.84 -24.42 -0.43
C ILE A 193 -52.60 -25.18 -0.90
N GLU A 194 -52.75 -26.42 -1.39
CA GLU A 194 -51.61 -27.22 -1.85
C GLU A 194 -50.93 -26.59 -3.07
N ASN A 195 -51.69 -25.97 -3.97
CA ASN A 195 -51.13 -25.23 -5.10
C ASN A 195 -50.33 -23.99 -4.62
N LYS A 196 -50.86 -23.22 -3.64
CA LYS A 196 -50.10 -22.12 -3.02
C LYS A 196 -48.81 -22.62 -2.34
N ARG A 197 -48.86 -23.76 -1.67
CA ARG A 197 -47.68 -24.40 -1.06
C ARG A 197 -46.67 -24.84 -2.12
N LEU A 198 -47.12 -25.37 -3.24
CA LEU A 198 -46.26 -25.77 -4.35
C LEU A 198 -45.56 -24.56 -4.99
N VAL A 199 -46.28 -23.47 -5.25
CA VAL A 199 -45.68 -22.23 -5.77
C VAL A 199 -44.66 -21.68 -4.78
N PHE A 200 -45.01 -21.59 -3.50
CA PHE A 200 -44.08 -21.13 -2.46
C PHE A 200 -42.83 -22.02 -2.36
N ALA A 201 -43.00 -23.35 -2.43
CA ALA A 201 -41.87 -24.28 -2.42
C ALA A 201 -40.94 -24.01 -3.61
N ARG A 202 -41.47 -23.87 -4.83
CA ARG A 202 -40.69 -23.51 -6.03
C ARG A 202 -39.95 -22.19 -5.88
N ASP A 203 -40.65 -21.14 -5.46
CA ASP A 203 -40.07 -19.80 -5.31
C ASP A 203 -39.02 -19.74 -4.20
N SER A 204 -39.10 -20.62 -3.20
CA SER A 204 -38.14 -20.68 -2.09
C SER A 204 -36.82 -21.38 -2.42
N ILE A 205 -36.76 -22.18 -3.50
CA ILE A 205 -35.56 -22.95 -3.88
C ILE A 205 -34.43 -22.03 -4.31
N ASP A 206 -34.71 -21.07 -5.19
CA ASP A 206 -33.67 -20.18 -5.75
C ASP A 206 -32.98 -19.34 -4.66
N PRO A 207 -33.69 -18.69 -3.71
CA PRO A 207 -33.07 -18.01 -2.58
C PRO A 207 -32.21 -18.92 -1.70
N GLN A 208 -32.66 -20.16 -1.44
CA GLN A 208 -31.91 -21.12 -0.63
C GLN A 208 -30.62 -21.59 -1.33
N LEU A 209 -30.71 -21.89 -2.62
CA LEU A 209 -29.55 -22.25 -3.43
C LEU A 209 -28.59 -21.08 -3.58
N ALA A 210 -29.09 -19.86 -3.78
CA ALA A 210 -28.27 -18.65 -3.87
C ALA A 210 -27.52 -18.38 -2.56
N ALA A 211 -28.19 -18.54 -1.41
CA ALA A 211 -27.56 -18.40 -0.09
C ALA A 211 -26.43 -19.42 0.09
N LYS A 212 -26.67 -20.70 -0.24
CA LYS A 212 -25.64 -21.75 -0.14
C LYS A 212 -24.50 -21.53 -1.14
N GLN A 213 -24.82 -21.10 -2.36
CA GLN A 213 -23.82 -20.77 -3.40
C GLN A 213 -22.92 -19.61 -2.97
N ALA A 214 -23.47 -18.59 -2.29
CA ALA A 214 -22.67 -17.50 -1.75
C ALA A 214 -21.64 -18.01 -0.71
N THR A 215 -22.04 -18.95 0.16
CA THR A 215 -21.11 -19.61 1.09
C THR A 215 -20.02 -20.40 0.37
N VAL A 216 -20.37 -21.16 -0.68
CA VAL A 216 -19.40 -21.87 -1.52
C VAL A 216 -18.41 -20.90 -2.15
N ASN A 217 -18.89 -19.81 -2.75
CA ASN A 217 -18.03 -18.82 -3.38
C ASN A 217 -17.08 -18.15 -2.37
N GLN A 218 -17.55 -17.89 -1.14
CA GLN A 218 -16.71 -17.37 -0.06
C GLN A 218 -15.58 -18.34 0.29
N LEU A 219 -15.88 -19.63 0.41
CA LEU A 219 -14.88 -20.66 0.73
C LEU A 219 -13.89 -20.89 -0.41
N ILE A 220 -14.35 -20.87 -1.67
CA ILE A 220 -13.47 -20.92 -2.86
C ILE A 220 -12.52 -19.72 -2.86
N ALA A 221 -13.03 -18.51 -2.58
CA ALA A 221 -12.20 -17.31 -2.50
C ALA A 221 -11.16 -17.40 -1.38
N ALA A 222 -11.53 -17.95 -0.22
CA ALA A 222 -10.62 -18.20 0.88
C ALA A 222 -9.53 -19.24 0.52
N ALA A 223 -9.92 -20.35 -0.13
CA ALA A 223 -9.00 -21.37 -0.61
C ALA A 223 -8.00 -20.79 -1.63
N LYS A 224 -8.48 -19.96 -2.58
CA LYS A 224 -7.64 -19.28 -3.56
C LYS A 224 -6.65 -18.31 -2.91
N LEU A 225 -7.05 -17.61 -1.85
CA LEU A 225 -6.15 -16.76 -1.08
C LEU A 225 -5.04 -17.58 -0.42
N LYS A 226 -5.37 -18.71 0.21
CA LYS A 226 -4.39 -19.60 0.83
C LYS A 226 -3.46 -20.27 -0.19
N ALA A 227 -3.97 -20.63 -1.37
CA ALA A 227 -3.15 -21.12 -2.47
C ALA A 227 -2.12 -20.06 -2.92
N ARG A 228 -2.54 -18.79 -3.08
CA ARG A 228 -1.62 -17.68 -3.37
C ARG A 228 -0.61 -17.46 -2.26
N ASP A 229 -0.99 -17.66 -1.00
CA ASP A 229 -0.05 -17.57 0.14
C ASP A 229 1.05 -18.65 0.04
N VAL A 230 0.73 -19.85 -0.43
CA VAL A 230 1.71 -20.93 -0.70
C VAL A 230 2.56 -20.61 -1.92
N GLU A 231 1.97 -20.06 -3.00
CA GLU A 231 2.74 -19.58 -4.15
C GLU A 231 3.73 -18.48 -3.76
N ALA A 232 3.36 -17.60 -2.82
CA ALA A 232 4.22 -16.53 -2.32
C ALA A 232 5.46 -17.04 -1.54
N LEU A 233 5.51 -18.33 -1.20
CA LEU A 233 6.72 -18.98 -0.69
C LEU A 233 7.80 -19.12 -1.79
N HIS A 234 7.41 -19.08 -3.06
CA HIS A 234 8.33 -19.00 -4.21
C HIS A 234 8.66 -17.53 -4.48
N VAL A 235 9.79 -17.09 -3.97
CA VAL A 235 10.15 -15.66 -3.98
C VAL A 235 10.71 -15.29 -5.35
N LYS A 236 9.93 -14.48 -6.08
CA LYS A 236 10.28 -13.99 -7.42
C LYS A 236 11.02 -12.65 -7.38
N ALA A 237 11.75 -12.33 -8.44
CA ALA A 237 12.50 -11.07 -8.56
C ALA A 237 11.61 -9.81 -8.70
N GLY A 238 10.45 -9.92 -9.34
CA GLY A 238 9.49 -8.82 -9.51
C GLY A 238 9.95 -7.64 -10.38
N MET A 239 11.20 -7.66 -10.87
CA MET A 239 11.75 -6.73 -11.86
C MET A 239 12.85 -7.40 -12.67
N GLU A 240 13.11 -6.90 -13.88
CA GLU A 240 14.30 -7.26 -14.65
C GLU A 240 15.53 -6.56 -14.05
N GLY A 241 16.62 -7.28 -13.86
CA GLY A 241 17.85 -6.69 -13.32
C GLY A 241 18.92 -7.72 -12.95
N VAL A 242 19.83 -7.32 -12.08
CA VAL A 242 20.87 -8.18 -11.51
C VAL A 242 20.64 -8.34 -10.01
N LEU A 243 20.70 -9.57 -9.51
CA LEU A 243 20.63 -9.85 -8.09
C LEU A 243 21.94 -9.40 -7.41
N GLN A 244 21.89 -8.38 -6.56
CA GLN A 244 23.08 -7.81 -5.91
C GLN A 244 23.40 -8.47 -4.58
N GLN A 245 22.39 -8.71 -3.75
CA GLN A 245 22.55 -9.21 -2.39
C GLN A 245 21.46 -10.23 -2.05
N LEU A 246 21.85 -11.25 -1.31
CA LEU A 246 20.98 -12.29 -0.78
C LEU A 246 21.44 -12.64 0.65
N PRO A 247 21.05 -11.86 1.67
CA PRO A 247 21.53 -12.02 3.05
C PRO A 247 20.80 -13.15 3.82
N VAL A 248 20.50 -14.26 3.15
CA VAL A 248 19.83 -15.42 3.75
C VAL A 248 20.52 -16.72 3.39
N GLU A 249 20.50 -17.67 4.31
CA GLU A 249 21.11 -19.00 4.15
C GLU A 249 20.06 -20.11 4.09
N VAL A 250 20.41 -21.22 3.44
CA VAL A 250 19.55 -22.41 3.41
C VAL A 250 19.39 -22.96 4.83
N GLY A 251 18.16 -23.25 5.22
CA GLY A 251 17.78 -23.70 6.57
C GLY A 251 17.39 -22.57 7.52
N GLN A 252 17.65 -21.30 7.17
CA GLN A 252 17.27 -20.15 7.99
C GLN A 252 15.75 -19.95 8.01
N ARG A 253 15.19 -19.65 9.19
CA ARG A 253 13.79 -19.25 9.35
C ARG A 253 13.66 -17.75 9.11
N VAL A 254 12.71 -17.35 8.27
CA VAL A 254 12.45 -15.94 7.92
C VAL A 254 11.03 -15.56 8.33
N THR A 255 10.88 -14.36 8.87
CA THR A 255 9.59 -13.80 9.28
C THR A 255 9.06 -12.82 8.24
N PRO A 256 7.74 -12.59 8.17
CA PRO A 256 7.14 -11.58 7.28
C PRO A 256 7.83 -10.21 7.43
N GLY A 257 8.16 -9.58 6.30
CA GLY A 257 8.89 -8.31 6.24
C GLY A 257 10.41 -8.44 6.23
N THR A 258 10.97 -9.64 6.40
CA THR A 258 12.42 -9.86 6.28
C THR A 258 12.87 -9.65 4.84
N ASN A 259 13.90 -8.82 4.64
CA ASN A 259 14.52 -8.59 3.33
C ASN A 259 15.31 -9.82 2.89
N LEU A 260 14.88 -10.44 1.79
CA LEU A 260 15.48 -11.66 1.26
C LEU A 260 16.49 -11.39 0.16
N ALA A 261 16.17 -10.44 -0.73
CA ALA A 261 16.96 -10.19 -1.93
C ALA A 261 16.95 -8.71 -2.31
N ARG A 262 18.03 -8.26 -2.96
CA ARG A 262 18.14 -6.94 -3.55
C ARG A 262 18.40 -7.07 -5.04
N VAL A 263 17.50 -6.56 -5.86
CA VAL A 263 17.63 -6.51 -7.33
C VAL A 263 17.78 -5.07 -7.76
N ALA A 264 18.67 -4.84 -8.73
CA ALA A 264 18.87 -3.51 -9.30
C ALA A 264 18.95 -3.59 -10.83
N ASP A 265 18.43 -2.57 -11.51
CA ASP A 265 18.55 -2.45 -12.97
C ASP A 265 19.93 -1.89 -13.35
N PRO A 266 20.77 -2.63 -14.11
CA PRO A 266 22.07 -2.13 -14.55
C PRO A 266 21.99 -1.08 -15.66
N LYS A 267 20.83 -0.89 -16.32
CA LYS A 267 20.70 0.03 -17.47
C LYS A 267 20.63 1.50 -17.06
N LYS A 268 20.14 1.81 -15.85
CA LYS A 268 20.00 3.17 -15.34
C LYS A 268 20.88 3.39 -14.11
N LEU A 269 21.95 4.16 -14.30
CA LEU A 269 22.94 4.46 -13.26
C LEU A 269 23.00 5.98 -13.02
N LYS A 270 23.08 6.39 -11.75
CA LYS A 270 23.38 7.75 -11.34
C LYS A 270 24.78 7.85 -10.75
N ALA A 271 25.47 8.96 -11.01
CA ALA A 271 26.78 9.23 -10.41
C ALA A 271 26.60 9.85 -9.02
N GLN A 272 27.08 9.16 -7.98
CA GLN A 272 27.15 9.70 -6.62
C GLN A 272 28.56 10.23 -6.38
N ILE A 273 28.73 11.56 -6.44
CA ILE A 273 30.02 12.24 -6.25
C ILE A 273 30.12 12.75 -4.81
N LYS A 274 31.19 12.38 -4.10
CA LYS A 274 31.50 12.92 -2.78
C LYS A 274 32.42 14.14 -2.96
N ILE A 275 31.88 15.32 -2.69
CA ILE A 275 32.62 16.58 -2.66
C ILE A 275 32.93 16.87 -1.18
N ALA A 276 34.21 16.97 -0.84
CA ALA A 276 34.68 17.34 0.49
C ALA A 276 34.79 18.86 0.64
#